data_AF-A0A6I2V445-F1
#
_entry.id   AF-A0A6I2V445-F1
#
_cell.length_a   1.000
_cell.length_b   1.000
_cell.length_c   1.000
_cell.angle_alpha   90.00
_cell.angle_beta   90.00
_cell.angle_gamma   90.00
#
_symmetry.space_group_name_H-M   'P 1'
#
loop_
_entity.id
_entity.type
_entity.pdbx_description
1 polymer ?
#
loop_
_entity_poly.entity_id
_entity_poly.type
_entity_poly.pdbx_seq_one_letter_code
_entity_poly.pdbx_strand_id
1 'polypeptide(L)' 'MSAVGVLKELKILAKPGKAIELQRFFQTEPGQYGEGDIFLGVMVPQTRSVASRHQGLPLDEIEKLTASVFHEARLCGL' A
#
# COMPACT_ATOMS: atom_id res chain seq x y z
N MET A 1 6.19 -2.64 16.76
CA MET A 1 6.05 -2.37 15.32
C MET A 1 4.77 -1.56 15.12
N SER A 2 4.72 -0.62 14.17
CA SER A 2 3.55 0.24 13.96
C SER A 2 3.26 0.41 12.46
N ALA A 3 2.01 0.74 12.14
CA ALA A 3 1.53 1.10 10.81
C ALA A 3 2.36 2.25 10.22
N VAL A 4 2.78 3.20 11.05
CA VAL A 4 3.67 4.30 10.63
C VAL A 4 5.03 3.76 10.15
N GLY A 5 5.59 2.77 10.85
CA GLY A 5 6.83 2.09 10.45
C GLY A 5 6.69 1.37 9.12
N VAL A 6 5.60 0.61 8.95
CA VAL A 6 5.28 -0.10 7.69
C VAL A 6 5.12 0.89 6.53
N LEU A 7 4.36 1.97 6.73
CA LEU A 7 4.18 3.02 5.72
C LEU A 7 5.50 3.68 5.33
N LYS A 8 6.40 3.89 6.29
CA LYS A 8 7.73 4.45 6.01
C LYS A 8 8.55 3.52 5.13
N GLU A 9 8.54 2.21 5.41
CA GLU A 9 9.23 1.22 4.57
C GLU A 9 8.64 1.13 3.16
N LEU A 10 7.32 1.12 3.03
CA LEU A 10 6.65 1.14 1.73
C LEU A 10 7.02 2.40 0.93
N LYS A 11 7.06 3.58 1.58
CA LYS A 11 7.48 4.83 0.94
C LYS A 11 8.94 4.83 0.49
N ILE A 12 9.84 4.13 1.18
CA ILE A 12 11.24 3.99 0.75
C ILE A 12 11.33 3.14 -0.53
N LEU A 13 10.44 2.16 -0.69
CA LEU A 13 10.40 1.27 -1.86
C LEU A 13 9.54 1.85 -3.01
N ALA A 14 8.85 2.95 -2.77
CA ALA A 14 7.93 3.58 -3.70
C ALA A 14 8.65 4.02 -4.99
N LYS A 15 8.03 3.74 -6.13
CA LYS A 15 8.51 4.15 -7.45
C LYS A 15 7.43 5.01 -8.11
N PRO A 16 7.59 6.35 -8.15
CA PRO A 16 6.55 7.24 -8.69
C PRO A 16 6.13 6.92 -10.13
N GLY A 17 7.08 6.53 -10.99
CA GLY A 17 6.75 6.08 -12.35
C GLY A 17 5.83 4.86 -12.36
N LYS A 18 6.04 3.92 -11.43
CA LYS A 18 5.20 2.73 -11.30
C LYS A 18 3.83 3.05 -10.70
N ALA A 19 3.75 4.02 -9.80
CA ALA A 19 2.48 4.49 -9.24
C ALA A 19 1.55 4.98 -10.36
N ILE A 20 2.07 5.75 -11.32
CA ILE A 20 1.31 6.25 -12.47
C ILE A 20 0.83 5.10 -13.36
N GLU A 21 1.70 4.12 -13.65
CA GLU A 21 1.31 2.94 -14.44
C GLU A 21 0.21 2.14 -13.75
N LEU A 22 0.30 1.93 -12.44
CA LEU A 22 -0.70 1.22 -11.66
C LEU A 22 -2.03 1.99 -11.62
N GLN A 23 -2.00 3.30 -11.37
CA GLN A 23 -3.20 4.14 -11.40
C GLN A 23 -3.94 4.07 -12.74
N ARG A 24 -3.21 4.08 -13.86
CA ARG A 24 -3.79 3.89 -15.20
C ARG A 24 -4.36 2.49 -15.39
N PHE A 25 -3.61 1.47 -14.98
CA PHE A 25 -4.03 0.07 -15.11
C PHE A 25 -5.29 -0.23 -14.30
N PHE A 26 -5.37 0.27 -13.06
CA PHE A 26 -6.52 0.10 -12.18
C PHE A 26 -7.65 1.09 -12.46
N GLN A 27 -7.47 2.00 -13.42
CA GLN A 27 -8.46 3.00 -13.82
C GLN A 27 -8.94 3.80 -12.60
N THR A 28 -8.03 4.54 -11.96
CA THR A 28 -8.32 5.26 -10.72
C THR A 28 -8.94 6.65 -10.92
N GLU A 29 -9.32 6.99 -12.15
CA GLU A 29 -9.94 8.26 -12.49
C GLU A 29 -11.42 8.30 -12.05
N PRO A 30 -12.01 9.49 -11.82
CA PRO A 30 -13.41 9.62 -11.47
C PRO A 30 -14.35 8.91 -12.46
N GLY A 31 -15.32 8.16 -11.95
CA GLY A 31 -16.28 7.38 -12.73
C GLY A 31 -15.74 6.04 -13.25
N GLN A 32 -14.53 5.63 -12.86
CA GLN A 32 -13.94 4.36 -13.24
C GLN A 32 -13.90 3.35 -12.09
N TYR A 33 -13.53 2.10 -12.39
CA TYR A 33 -13.56 1.00 -11.43
C TYR A 33 -12.71 1.23 -10.17
N GLY A 34 -11.52 1.82 -10.33
CA GLY A 34 -10.59 2.08 -9.24
C GLY A 34 -10.69 3.50 -8.67
N GLU A 35 -11.79 4.22 -8.91
CA GLU A 35 -11.92 5.62 -8.48
C GLU A 35 -11.50 5.82 -7.02
N GLY A 36 -10.56 6.75 -6.81
CA GLY A 36 -10.07 7.12 -5.47
C GLY A 36 -8.91 6.27 -4.94
N ASP A 37 -8.51 5.20 -5.63
CA ASP A 37 -7.33 4.42 -5.24
C ASP A 37 -6.02 5.20 -5.48
N ILE A 38 -5.17 5.28 -4.45
CA ILE A 38 -3.86 5.93 -4.53
C ILE A 38 -2.77 4.87 -4.39
N PHE A 39 -1.82 4.86 -5.32
CA PHE A 39 -0.71 3.91 -5.34
C PHE A 39 0.61 4.59 -4.99
N LEU A 40 1.45 3.91 -4.22
CA LEU A 40 2.84 4.30 -3.97
C LEU A 40 3.79 3.81 -5.08
N GLY A 41 3.36 2.85 -5.91
CA GLY A 41 4.20 2.24 -6.92
C GLY A 41 5.11 1.15 -6.37
N VAL A 42 4.67 0.45 -5.31
CA VAL A 42 5.42 -0.67 -4.73
C VAL A 42 4.88 -1.97 -5.31
N MET A 43 5.77 -2.84 -5.80
CA MET A 43 5.35 -4.10 -6.40
C MET A 43 4.90 -5.11 -5.34
N VAL A 44 3.93 -5.96 -5.67
CA VAL A 44 3.37 -6.97 -4.75
C VAL A 44 4.43 -7.81 -4.03
N PRO A 45 5.50 -8.33 -4.69
CA PRO A 45 6.55 -9.07 -3.97
C PRO A 45 7.26 -8.23 -2.89
N GLN A 46 7.45 -6.93 -3.13
CA GLN A 46 8.06 -6.01 -2.17
C GLN A 46 7.10 -5.74 -1.00
N THR A 47 5.82 -5.50 -1.28
CA THR A 47 4.79 -5.33 -0.23
C THR A 47 4.69 -6.57 0.65
N ARG A 48 4.67 -7.78 0.07
CA ARG A 48 4.68 -9.04 0.81
C ARG A 48 5.95 -9.24 1.64
N SER A 49 7.10 -8.78 1.14
CA SER A 49 8.33 -8.77 1.92
C SER A 49 8.31 -7.78 3.10
N VAL A 50 7.61 -6.66 2.99
CA VAL A 50 7.40 -5.76 4.13
C VAL A 50 6.46 -6.43 5.14
N ALA A 51 5.33 -6.98 4.68
CA ALA A 51 4.38 -7.68 5.54
C ALA A 51 5.04 -8.83 6.33
N SER A 52 5.92 -9.61 5.71
CA SER A 52 6.63 -10.71 6.39
C SER A 52 7.58 -10.22 7.50
N ARG A 53 8.18 -9.04 7.36
CA ARG A 53 9.00 -8.42 8.42
C ARG A 53 8.16 -7.89 9.59
N HIS A 54 6.87 -7.63 9.35
CA HIS A 54 5.94 -7.07 10.30
C HIS A 54 4.85 -8.05 10.77
N GLN A 55 5.10 -9.36 10.73
CA GLN A 55 4.13 -10.40 11.14
C GLN A 55 3.62 -10.26 12.59
N GLY A 56 4.37 -9.59 13.46
CA GLY A 56 3.99 -9.32 14.85
C GLY A 56 3.24 -7.99 15.06
N LEU A 57 2.70 -7.38 14.00
CA LEU A 57 1.92 -6.15 14.13
C LEU A 57 0.63 -6.43 14.94
N PRO A 58 0.31 -5.63 15.97
CA PRO A 58 -0.94 -5.79 16.68
C PRO A 58 -2.14 -5.39 15.81
N LEU A 59 -3.32 -5.93 16.13
CA LEU A 59 -4.52 -5.80 15.28
C LEU A 59 -4.96 -4.35 15.06
N ASP A 60 -4.78 -3.48 16.06
CA ASP A 60 -5.08 -2.05 15.98
C ASP A 60 -4.17 -1.31 14.98
N GLU A 61 -2.92 -1.76 14.82
CA GLU A 61 -2.01 -1.25 13.81
C GLU A 61 -2.32 -1.83 12.42
N ILE A 62 -2.80 -3.07 12.34
CA ILE A 62 -3.27 -3.67 11.07
C ILE A 62 -4.50 -2.90 10.57
N GLU A 63 -5.43 -2.55 11.45
CA GLU A 63 -6.62 -1.76 11.11
C GLU A 63 -6.24 -0.38 10.54
N LYS A 64 -5.20 0.26 11.09
CA LYS A 64 -4.67 1.52 10.54
C LYS A 64 -4.09 1.34 9.13
N LEU A 65 -3.50 0.19 8.82
CA LEU A 65 -2.99 -0.11 7.48
C LEU A 65 -4.12 -0.37 6.48
N THR A 66 -5.14 -1.13 6.86
CA THR A 66 -6.29 -1.44 6.00
C THR A 66 -7.21 -0.24 5.78
N ALA A 67 -7.22 0.74 6.70
CA ALA A 67 -7.89 2.02 6.55
C ALA A 67 -7.08 3.09 5.78
N SER A 68 -5.84 2.77 5.36
CA SER A 68 -4.98 3.71 4.64
C SER A 68 -5.52 4.03 3.25
N VAL A 69 -5.29 5.26 2.79
CA VAL A 69 -5.58 5.69 1.41
C VAL A 69 -4.67 5.01 0.38
N PHE A 70 -3.52 4.48 0.81
CA PHE A 70 -2.56 3.85 -0.09
C PHE A 70 -2.89 2.37 -0.31
N HIS A 71 -3.01 1.98 -1.57
CA HIS A 71 -3.33 0.61 -1.96
C HIS A 71 -2.34 -0.41 -1.39
N GLU A 72 -1.03 -0.14 -1.47
CA GLU A 72 -0.01 -1.07 -0.96
C GLU A 72 0.01 -1.16 0.56
N ALA A 73 -0.42 -0.13 1.27
CA ALA A 73 -0.58 -0.17 2.73
C ALA A 73 -1.75 -1.08 3.11
N ARG A 74 -2.89 -0.96 2.42
CA ARG A 74 -4.04 -1.84 2.62
C ARG A 74 -3.67 -3.29 2.35
N LEU A 75 -2.99 -3.55 1.23
CA LEU A 75 -2.49 -4.89 0.89
C LEU A 75 -1.51 -5.44 1.93
N CYS A 76 -0.70 -4.58 2.56
CA CYS A 76 0.23 -5.02 3.60
C CYS A 76 -0.46 -5.42 4.90
N GLY A 77 -1.67 -4.92 5.16
CA GLY A 77 -2.51 -5.30 6.30
C GLY A 77 -3.36 -6.55 6.09
N LEU A 78 -3.30 -7.18 4.89
CA LEU A 78 -4.07 -8.36 4.48
C LEU A 78 -3.20 -9.62 4.37
#